data_AF-A0A9D1NNP5-F1
#
_entry.id   AF-A0A9D1NNP5-F1
#
_cell.length_a   1.000
_cell.length_b   1.000
_cell.length_c   1.000
_cell.angle_alpha   90.00
_cell.angle_beta   90.00
_cell.angle_gamma   90.00
#
_symmetry.space_group_name_H-M   'P 1'
#
loop_
_entity.id
_entity.type
_entity.pdbx_description
1 polymer ?
#
loop_
_entity_poly.entity_id
_entity_poly.type
_entity_poly.pdbx_seq_one_letter_code
_entity_poly.pdbx_strand_id
1 'polypeptide(L)'
;MRHSVWMGLAAAALALGGCSHGLEWRNAEDYRALAFDTSREGLLVALSCDSEEPDAQALCVSVAKALSERGGYRVRYPASPRMPANVRVRVAVAGERRGSAGNILVAFPGYLIFTPGWLGYGYTLERNVTCAIAEGNGKPMGELSLPITLNVRHADPGRTWATSTIWPLAPLSLLNGLYCVTYDQDVDAQLAEVVYPKLGAYIAGEIIAKVNGVAAPTKTVTPAKPAPAAKPAPAPRPAPEAKPAPAPEPKDDKPAPAAKPEAKPAPAAPVAAKPVAPAPRPAPTEDSPEARRLKEMLEFGLIDRPTYEAQLRALSK
;
A
#
# COMPACT_ATOMS: atom_id res chain seq x y z
N MET A 1 26.12 -6.40 -44.28
CA MET A 1 24.66 -6.15 -44.21
C MET A 1 23.91 -7.09 -43.25
N ARG A 2 24.07 -8.42 -43.30
CA ARG A 2 23.30 -9.34 -42.43
C ARG A 2 23.54 -9.15 -40.92
N HIS A 3 24.77 -8.90 -40.46
CA HIS A 3 25.05 -8.70 -39.03
C HIS A 3 24.46 -7.41 -38.44
N SER A 4 24.37 -6.34 -39.24
CA SER A 4 23.81 -5.04 -38.83
C SER A 4 22.30 -5.13 -38.55
N VAL A 5 21.58 -5.94 -39.34
CA VAL A 5 20.13 -6.18 -39.17
C VAL A 5 19.85 -6.99 -37.90
N TRP A 6 20.65 -8.03 -37.62
CA TRP A 6 20.50 -8.83 -36.40
C TRP A 6 20.86 -8.05 -35.13
N MET A 7 21.90 -7.19 -35.16
CA MET A 7 22.19 -6.29 -34.04
C MET A 7 21.06 -5.27 -33.83
N GLY A 8 20.49 -4.71 -34.90
CA GLY A 8 19.34 -3.81 -34.81
C GLY A 8 18.10 -4.49 -34.21
N LEU A 9 17.80 -5.72 -34.63
CA LEU A 9 16.70 -6.52 -34.08
C LEU A 9 16.93 -6.93 -32.63
N ALA A 10 18.15 -7.31 -32.24
CA ALA A 10 18.47 -7.64 -30.85
C ALA A 10 18.40 -6.40 -29.94
N ALA A 11 18.89 -5.24 -30.38
CA ALA A 11 18.76 -3.98 -29.66
C ALA A 11 17.28 -3.53 -29.56
N ALA A 12 16.52 -3.68 -30.63
CA ALA A 12 15.07 -3.41 -30.63
C ALA A 12 14.33 -4.40 -29.73
N ALA A 13 14.67 -5.70 -29.73
CA ALA A 13 14.07 -6.70 -28.85
C ALA A 13 14.44 -6.48 -27.37
N LEU A 14 15.66 -6.01 -27.07
CA LEU A 14 16.06 -5.61 -25.71
C LEU A 14 15.40 -4.30 -25.27
N ALA A 15 15.13 -3.37 -26.18
CA ALA A 15 14.41 -2.13 -25.91
C ALA A 15 12.87 -2.32 -25.81
N LEU A 16 12.32 -3.25 -26.60
CA LEU A 16 10.88 -3.59 -26.66
C LEU A 16 10.49 -4.69 -25.67
N GLY A 17 11.44 -5.53 -25.24
CA GLY A 17 11.34 -6.35 -24.03
C GLY A 17 11.43 -5.50 -22.78
N GLY A 18 10.86 -4.28 -22.85
CA GLY A 18 10.95 -3.22 -21.87
C GLY A 18 10.78 -3.81 -20.50
N CYS A 19 11.72 -3.47 -19.62
CA CYS A 19 11.74 -3.94 -18.25
C CYS A 19 10.45 -3.49 -17.56
N SER A 20 9.40 -4.31 -17.62
CA SER A 20 8.25 -4.22 -16.74
C SER A 20 8.78 -4.62 -15.36
N HIS A 21 9.26 -3.64 -14.61
CA HIS A 21 9.57 -3.87 -13.22
C HIS A 21 8.22 -3.99 -12.52
N GLY A 22 7.85 -5.21 -12.16
CA GLY A 22 6.70 -5.44 -11.31
C GLY A 22 6.81 -4.61 -10.02
N LEU A 23 5.69 -4.50 -9.32
CA LEU A 23 5.64 -3.84 -8.03
C LEU A 23 6.76 -4.36 -7.11
N GLU A 24 7.55 -3.43 -6.56
CA GLU A 24 8.74 -3.70 -5.78
C GLU A 24 8.65 -3.03 -4.41
N TRP A 25 8.79 -3.81 -3.34
CA TRP A 25 8.87 -3.32 -1.97
C TRP A 25 10.33 -3.15 -1.55
N ARG A 26 10.85 -1.92 -1.66
CA ARG A 26 12.30 -1.64 -1.58
C ARG A 26 12.94 -1.95 -0.23
N ASN A 27 12.15 -1.93 0.84
CA ASN A 27 12.65 -2.09 2.21
C ASN A 27 11.83 -3.09 3.03
N ALA A 28 11.03 -3.96 2.38
CA ALA A 28 10.34 -5.05 3.09
C ALA A 28 11.34 -6.00 3.77
N GLU A 29 12.55 -6.14 3.21
CA GLU A 29 13.61 -6.98 3.77
C GLU A 29 14.25 -6.43 5.05
N ASP A 30 14.04 -5.16 5.38
CA ASP A 30 14.55 -4.57 6.63
C ASP A 30 13.75 -5.06 7.85
N TYR A 31 12.60 -5.68 7.61
CA TYR A 31 11.68 -6.18 8.63
C TYR A 31 11.76 -7.71 8.70
N ARG A 32 12.94 -8.22 9.04
CA ARG A 32 13.18 -9.65 9.22
C ARG A 32 13.10 -10.02 10.70
N ALA A 33 12.51 -11.17 10.96
CA ALA A 33 12.62 -11.85 12.23
C ALA A 33 14.10 -12.17 12.53
N LEU A 34 14.63 -11.70 13.66
CA LEU A 34 15.85 -12.32 14.22
C LEU A 34 15.48 -13.69 14.83
N ALA A 35 16.47 -14.57 14.94
CA ALA A 35 16.32 -15.82 15.69
C ALA A 35 16.25 -15.49 17.19
N PHE A 36 15.35 -16.14 17.92
CA PHE A 36 15.22 -15.97 19.36
C PHE A 36 15.28 -17.31 20.04
N ASP A 37 15.76 -17.30 21.27
CA ASP A 37 15.64 -18.44 22.17
C ASP A 37 14.16 -18.68 22.50
N THR A 38 13.68 -19.88 22.17
CA THR A 38 12.31 -20.34 22.42
C THR A 38 12.18 -21.08 23.75
N SER A 39 13.06 -20.80 24.72
CA SER A 39 13.15 -21.50 26.01
C SER A 39 11.87 -21.55 26.85
N ARG A 40 10.82 -20.77 26.53
CA ARG A 40 9.50 -20.88 27.14
C ARG A 40 8.53 -21.71 26.29
N GLU A 41 8.66 -23.02 26.37
CA GLU A 41 7.72 -23.95 25.72
C GLU A 41 6.33 -23.96 26.38
N GLY A 42 5.30 -24.13 25.57
CA GLY A 42 3.92 -24.39 26.01
C GLY A 42 3.06 -23.16 26.29
N LEU A 43 3.58 -21.94 26.15
CA LEU A 43 2.85 -20.69 26.41
C LEU A 43 1.65 -20.54 25.49
N LEU A 44 0.46 -20.42 26.08
CA LEU A 44 -0.78 -20.10 25.36
C LEU A 44 -0.91 -18.59 25.20
N VAL A 45 -0.81 -18.12 23.95
CA VAL A 45 -0.94 -16.71 23.57
C VAL A 45 -2.31 -16.47 22.95
N ALA A 46 -3.10 -15.60 23.56
CA ALA A 46 -4.35 -15.10 23.00
C ALA A 46 -4.08 -13.78 22.26
N LEU A 47 -4.23 -13.78 20.93
CA LEU A 47 -4.03 -12.60 20.10
C LEU A 47 -5.37 -12.04 19.62
N SER A 48 -5.58 -10.73 19.77
CA SER A 48 -6.71 -10.01 19.17
C SER A 48 -6.21 -8.84 18.32
N CYS A 49 -7.00 -8.46 17.32
CA CYS A 49 -6.75 -7.30 16.47
C CYS A 49 -7.79 -6.23 16.82
N ASP A 50 -7.34 -5.03 17.20
CA ASP A 50 -8.21 -3.92 17.61
C ASP A 50 -8.61 -3.03 16.41
N SER A 51 -8.32 -3.47 15.17
CA SER A 51 -8.63 -2.75 13.94
C SER A 51 -9.68 -3.48 13.10
N GLU A 52 -10.63 -2.71 12.55
CA GLU A 52 -11.65 -3.19 11.61
C GLU A 52 -11.18 -3.12 10.15
N GLU A 53 -10.04 -2.46 9.87
CA GLU A 53 -9.53 -2.37 8.50
C GLU A 53 -9.13 -3.77 8.00
N PRO A 54 -9.63 -4.23 6.83
CA PRO A 54 -9.30 -5.56 6.30
C PRO A 54 -7.79 -5.81 6.17
N ASP A 55 -7.06 -4.74 5.83
CA ASP A 55 -5.62 -4.75 5.67
C ASP A 55 -4.89 -4.98 7.01
N ALA A 56 -5.33 -4.29 8.07
CA ALA A 56 -4.83 -4.51 9.42
C ALA A 56 -5.12 -5.93 9.93
N GLN A 57 -6.30 -6.47 9.62
CA GLN A 57 -6.66 -7.83 9.98
C GLN A 57 -5.75 -8.87 9.28
N ALA A 58 -5.42 -8.66 8.01
CA ALA A 58 -4.50 -9.53 7.27
C ALA A 58 -3.08 -9.50 7.87
N LEU A 59 -2.62 -8.34 8.34
CA LEU A 59 -1.37 -8.23 9.09
C LEU A 59 -1.47 -9.00 10.43
N CYS A 60 -2.54 -8.82 11.20
CA CYS A 60 -2.77 -9.54 12.46
C CYS A 60 -2.80 -11.07 12.28
N VAL A 61 -3.41 -11.57 11.19
CA VAL A 61 -3.36 -13.00 10.81
C VAL A 61 -1.92 -13.45 10.58
N SER A 62 -1.12 -12.66 9.88
CA SER A 62 0.30 -12.98 9.62
C SER A 62 1.14 -12.98 10.88
N VAL A 63 0.87 -12.07 11.84
CA VAL A 63 1.49 -12.08 13.18
C VAL A 63 1.12 -13.35 13.94
N ALA A 64 -0.16 -13.71 13.96
CA ALA A 64 -0.64 -14.91 14.65
C ALA A 64 -0.02 -16.19 14.07
N LYS A 65 0.02 -16.29 12.74
CA LYS A 65 0.68 -17.39 12.03
C LYS A 65 2.17 -17.46 12.40
N ALA A 66 2.90 -16.37 12.30
CA ALA A 66 4.32 -16.34 12.60
C ALA A 66 4.64 -16.64 14.08
N LEU A 67 3.77 -16.25 15.02
CA LEU A 67 3.87 -16.66 16.43
C LEU A 67 3.66 -18.17 16.59
N SER A 68 2.72 -18.77 15.84
CA SER A 68 2.41 -20.20 15.94
C SER A 68 3.48 -21.10 15.32
N GLU A 69 4.19 -20.62 14.30
CA GLU A 69 5.28 -21.34 13.65
C GLU A 69 6.57 -21.34 14.49
N ARG A 70 6.69 -20.41 15.44
CA ARG A 70 7.79 -20.39 16.40
C ARG A 70 7.50 -21.41 17.50
N GLY A 71 8.17 -22.56 17.40
CA GLY A 71 8.06 -23.66 18.36
C GLY A 71 8.04 -23.16 19.80
N GLY A 72 7.12 -23.68 20.61
CA GLY A 72 6.95 -23.30 22.01
C GLY A 72 5.73 -22.41 22.29
N TYR A 73 5.12 -21.76 21.30
CA TYR A 73 3.90 -20.97 21.49
C TYR A 73 2.67 -21.65 20.90
N ARG A 74 1.58 -21.70 21.68
CA ARG A 74 0.25 -22.06 21.18
C ARG A 74 -0.55 -20.78 21.00
N VAL A 75 -0.91 -20.46 19.78
CA VAL A 75 -1.61 -19.20 19.47
C VAL A 75 -3.09 -19.44 19.26
N ARG A 76 -3.92 -18.57 19.84
CA ARG A 76 -5.36 -18.49 19.55
C ARG A 76 -5.66 -17.14 18.92
N TYR A 77 -6.24 -17.16 17.71
CA TYR A 77 -6.64 -15.98 16.96
C TYR A 77 -7.88 -16.30 16.11
N PRO A 78 -8.90 -15.41 16.07
CA PRO A 78 -9.06 -14.24 16.93
C PRO A 78 -9.39 -14.66 18.36
N ALA A 79 -8.72 -14.07 19.36
CA ALA A 79 -8.98 -14.36 20.75
C ALA A 79 -10.12 -13.49 21.32
N SER A 80 -11.00 -14.12 22.10
CA SER A 80 -11.98 -13.38 22.91
C SER A 80 -11.37 -12.97 24.26
N PRO A 81 -11.85 -11.87 24.88
CA PRO A 81 -11.36 -11.43 26.19
C PRO A 81 -11.51 -12.47 27.31
N ARG A 82 -12.43 -13.43 27.15
CA ARG A 82 -12.71 -14.48 28.14
C ARG A 82 -11.92 -15.77 27.93
N MET A 83 -11.24 -15.91 26.78
CA MET A 83 -10.49 -17.12 26.46
C MET A 83 -9.31 -17.30 27.42
N PRO A 84 -9.08 -18.47 28.02
CA PRO A 84 -7.93 -18.70 28.89
C PRO A 84 -6.63 -18.56 28.08
N ALA A 85 -5.64 -17.88 28.65
CA ALA A 85 -4.32 -17.68 28.06
C ALA A 85 -3.29 -17.43 29.15
N ASN A 86 -2.01 -17.70 28.86
CA ASN A 86 -0.90 -17.27 29.71
C ASN A 86 -0.53 -15.81 29.42
N VAL A 87 -0.61 -15.42 28.15
CA VAL A 87 -0.31 -14.08 27.67
C VAL A 87 -1.42 -13.63 26.73
N ARG A 88 -1.84 -12.36 26.86
CA ARG A 88 -2.77 -11.69 25.96
C ARG A 88 -2.04 -10.61 25.20
N VAL A 89 -2.24 -10.58 23.88
CA VAL A 89 -1.66 -9.58 23.00
C VAL A 89 -2.79 -8.94 22.21
N ARG A 90 -2.95 -7.63 22.34
CA ARG A 90 -3.84 -6.84 21.48
C ARG A 90 -3.01 -6.05 20.49
N VAL A 91 -3.30 -6.21 19.21
CA VAL A 91 -2.58 -5.54 18.12
C VAL A 91 -3.49 -4.47 17.53
N ALA A 92 -3.07 -3.22 17.65
CA ALA A 92 -3.69 -2.08 16.97
C ALA A 92 -2.79 -1.63 15.83
N VAL A 93 -3.39 -1.40 14.65
CA VAL A 93 -2.67 -0.95 13.45
C VAL A 93 -3.30 0.34 12.98
N ALA A 94 -2.53 1.41 13.01
CA ALA A 94 -2.86 2.68 12.37
C ALA A 94 -1.89 2.91 11.21
N GLY A 95 -2.29 3.68 10.20
CA GLY A 95 -1.38 4.02 9.13
C GLY A 95 -1.87 5.09 8.18
N GLU A 96 -0.93 5.62 7.40
CA GLU A 96 -1.16 6.58 6.35
C GLU A 96 -0.54 6.07 5.04
N ARG A 97 -1.23 6.36 3.94
CA ARG A 97 -0.83 6.01 2.58
C ARG A 97 -0.52 7.30 1.82
N ARG A 98 0.67 7.41 1.24
CA ARG A 98 1.11 8.61 0.51
C ARG A 98 1.68 8.24 -0.86
N GLY A 99 1.30 8.96 -1.89
CA GLY A 99 2.00 8.95 -3.17
C GLY A 99 3.11 10.01 -3.20
N SER A 100 4.06 9.85 -4.11
CA SER A 100 5.16 10.79 -4.28
C SER A 100 4.79 11.91 -5.24
N ALA A 101 5.10 13.17 -4.91
CA ALA A 101 5.02 14.27 -5.87
C ALA A 101 5.94 14.04 -7.10
N GLY A 102 7.00 13.23 -6.93
CA GLY A 102 7.86 12.79 -8.03
C GLY A 102 7.12 11.99 -9.11
N ASN A 103 5.95 11.43 -8.80
CA ASN A 103 5.09 10.71 -9.76
C ASN A 103 4.63 11.62 -10.91
N ILE A 104 4.58 12.94 -10.71
CA ILE A 104 4.32 13.91 -11.78
C ILE A 104 5.41 13.82 -12.84
N LEU A 105 6.69 13.72 -12.45
CA LEU A 105 7.81 13.62 -13.39
C LEU A 105 7.85 12.26 -14.11
N VAL A 106 7.20 11.25 -13.51
CA VAL A 106 7.06 9.92 -14.11
C VAL A 106 5.98 9.93 -15.20
N ALA A 107 4.86 10.61 -14.94
CA ALA A 107 3.74 10.70 -15.87
C ALA A 107 3.88 11.82 -16.92
N PHE A 108 4.51 12.95 -16.55
CA PHE A 108 4.69 14.15 -17.37
C PHE A 108 6.19 14.51 -17.43
N PRO A 109 6.77 14.77 -18.61
CA PRO A 109 6.11 15.20 -19.84
C PRO A 109 5.54 14.10 -20.75
N GLY A 110 5.43 12.84 -20.32
CA GLY A 110 4.78 11.77 -21.11
C GLY A 110 5.56 11.32 -22.36
N TYR A 111 6.59 12.06 -22.77
CA TYR A 111 7.44 11.77 -23.94
C TYR A 111 8.68 10.94 -23.62
N LEU A 112 8.99 10.73 -22.35
CA LEU A 112 10.08 9.84 -21.96
C LEU A 112 9.50 8.42 -21.88
N ILE A 113 9.54 7.73 -23.02
CA ILE A 113 8.96 6.40 -23.30
C ILE A 113 9.36 5.32 -22.26
N PHE A 114 10.34 5.61 -21.39
CA PHE A 114 10.85 4.67 -20.38
C PHE A 114 10.87 5.22 -18.95
N THR A 115 10.37 6.44 -18.67
CA THR A 115 10.43 6.98 -17.30
C THR A 115 9.67 6.13 -16.28
N PRO A 116 8.47 5.60 -16.56
CA PRO A 116 7.81 4.65 -15.66
C PRO A 116 8.63 3.39 -15.43
N GLY A 117 9.26 2.85 -16.48
CA GLY A 117 10.14 1.69 -16.36
C GLY A 117 11.40 1.98 -15.52
N TRP A 118 11.99 3.17 -15.63
CA TRP A 118 13.24 3.55 -14.98
C TRP A 118 13.11 4.12 -13.58
N LEU A 119 12.11 4.95 -13.32
CA LEU A 119 11.87 5.57 -12.01
C LEU A 119 10.78 4.81 -11.25
N GLY A 120 9.72 4.39 -11.96
CA GLY A 120 8.48 3.88 -11.37
C GLY A 120 7.74 4.93 -10.56
N TYR A 121 6.47 4.68 -10.29
CA TYR A 121 5.70 5.43 -9.32
C TYR A 121 6.14 5.07 -7.91
N GLY A 122 6.47 6.08 -7.12
CA GLY A 122 6.82 5.94 -5.72
C GLY A 122 5.62 6.09 -4.81
N TYR A 123 5.46 5.16 -3.88
CA TYR A 123 4.49 5.24 -2.79
C TYR A 123 5.15 4.93 -1.45
N THR A 124 4.62 5.54 -0.39
CA THR A 124 5.06 5.30 0.98
C THR A 124 3.84 4.92 1.81
N LEU A 125 3.96 3.80 2.51
CA LEU A 125 2.99 3.33 3.49
C LEU A 125 3.63 3.44 4.88
N GLU A 126 3.10 4.32 5.72
CA GLU A 126 3.51 4.48 7.11
C GLU A 126 2.49 3.76 7.99
N ARG A 127 2.94 2.85 8.84
CA ARG A 127 2.12 2.07 9.76
C ARG A 127 2.70 2.18 11.17
N ASN A 128 1.87 2.48 12.15
CA ASN A 128 2.22 2.34 13.56
C ASN A 128 1.49 1.11 14.10
N VAL A 129 2.26 0.09 14.45
CA VAL A 129 1.74 -1.13 15.07
C VAL A 129 1.99 -1.06 16.57
N THR A 130 0.90 -0.98 17.32
CA THR A 130 0.93 -1.01 18.79
C THR A 130 0.51 -2.39 19.28
N CYS A 131 1.34 -3.03 20.09
CA CYS A 131 1.03 -4.30 20.74
C CYS A 131 0.93 -4.08 22.26
N ALA A 132 -0.29 -4.11 22.80
CA ALA A 132 -0.50 -4.11 24.24
C ALA A 132 -0.41 -5.55 24.76
N ILE A 133 0.50 -5.81 25.69
CA ILE A 133 0.80 -7.14 26.21
C ILE A 133 0.40 -7.21 27.68
N ALA A 134 -0.36 -8.24 28.05
CA ALA A 134 -0.80 -8.49 29.41
C ALA A 134 -0.64 -9.97 29.77
N GLU A 135 -0.51 -10.25 31.07
CA GLU A 135 -0.63 -11.60 31.62
C GLU A 135 -2.06 -12.14 31.39
N GLY A 136 -2.25 -13.46 31.50
CA GLY A 136 -3.55 -14.12 31.35
C GLY A 136 -4.68 -13.56 32.23
N ASN A 137 -4.32 -13.08 33.42
CA ASN A 137 -5.19 -12.43 34.41
C ASN A 137 -5.54 -10.97 34.05
N GLY A 138 -4.99 -10.42 32.97
CA GLY A 138 -5.20 -9.04 32.52
C GLY A 138 -4.21 -8.02 33.05
N LYS A 139 -3.24 -8.40 33.89
CA LYS A 139 -2.21 -7.47 34.39
C LYS A 139 -1.29 -7.02 33.25
N PRO A 140 -1.10 -5.71 33.03
CA PRO A 140 -0.27 -5.22 31.94
C PRO A 140 1.20 -5.59 32.14
N MET A 141 1.82 -6.13 31.09
CA MET A 141 3.28 -6.41 31.02
C MET A 141 4.02 -5.31 30.27
N GLY A 142 3.30 -4.47 29.53
CA GLY A 142 3.81 -3.32 28.81
C GLY A 142 3.23 -3.19 27.41
N GLU A 143 3.81 -2.27 26.66
CA GLU A 143 3.39 -1.95 25.30
C GLU A 143 4.62 -1.95 24.37
N LEU A 144 4.41 -2.33 23.12
CA LEU A 144 5.36 -2.19 22.02
C LEU A 144 4.75 -1.25 20.99
N SER A 145 5.49 -0.24 20.54
CA SER A 145 5.11 0.61 19.41
C SER A 145 6.17 0.46 18.33
N LEU A 146 5.74 0.00 17.15
CA LEU A 146 6.60 -0.37 16.03
C LEU A 146 6.27 0.55 14.84
N PRO A 147 7.02 1.65 14.64
CA PRO A 147 6.88 2.48 13.45
C PRO A 147 7.47 1.73 12.24
N ILE A 148 6.60 1.44 11.28
CA ILE A 148 6.91 0.74 10.03
C ILE A 148 6.71 1.72 8.89
N THR A 149 7.70 1.84 8.02
CA THR A 149 7.64 2.64 6.80
C THR A 149 7.99 1.71 5.67
N LEU A 150 7.08 1.53 4.73
CA LEU A 150 7.27 0.71 3.54
C LEU A 150 7.34 1.61 2.32
N ASN A 151 8.37 1.41 1.50
CA ASN A 151 8.58 2.14 0.27
C ASN A 151 8.31 1.22 -0.91
N VAL A 152 7.33 1.61 -1.71
CA VAL A 152 6.93 0.89 -2.92
C VAL A 152 7.42 1.65 -4.14
N ARG A 153 7.89 0.88 -5.11
CA ARG A 153 7.96 1.30 -6.50
C ARG A 153 7.01 0.46 -7.32
N HIS A 154 6.12 1.10 -8.07
CA HIS A 154 5.21 0.43 -8.98
C HIS A 154 5.46 0.93 -10.41
N ALA A 155 5.65 0.03 -11.37
CA ALA A 155 5.65 0.40 -12.79
C ALA A 155 4.62 -0.47 -13.51
N ASP A 156 3.40 0.05 -13.66
CA ASP A 156 2.40 -0.56 -14.53
C ASP A 156 2.43 0.13 -15.90
N PRO A 157 2.89 -0.56 -16.96
CA PRO A 157 2.80 -0.05 -18.31
C PRO A 157 1.36 0.35 -18.65
N GLY A 158 0.36 -0.48 -18.33
CA GLY A 158 -1.04 -0.28 -18.72
C GLY A 158 -1.61 1.09 -18.33
N ARG A 159 -1.11 1.66 -17.22
CA ARG A 159 -1.51 2.98 -16.71
C ARG A 159 -0.73 4.16 -17.31
N THR A 160 0.40 3.90 -17.96
CA THR A 160 1.33 4.94 -18.42
C THR A 160 1.45 5.10 -19.92
N TRP A 161 1.50 4.03 -20.72
CA TRP A 161 1.74 4.18 -22.16
C TRP A 161 0.47 4.31 -22.97
N ALA A 162 -0.61 3.61 -22.60
CA ALA A 162 -1.83 3.57 -23.41
C ALA A 162 -2.58 4.91 -23.50
N THR A 163 -2.41 5.78 -22.51
CA THR A 163 -3.06 7.11 -22.44
C THR A 163 -2.18 8.28 -22.86
N SER A 164 -0.84 8.11 -22.92
CA SER A 164 0.11 9.24 -22.96
C SER A 164 0.83 9.46 -24.29
N THR A 165 0.94 8.45 -25.17
CA THR A 165 1.82 8.53 -26.34
C THR A 165 1.19 9.15 -27.60
N ILE A 166 -0.07 9.58 -27.55
CA ILE A 166 -0.71 10.26 -28.69
C ILE A 166 -0.67 11.76 -28.39
N TRP A 167 0.23 12.50 -29.06
CA TRP A 167 0.54 13.94 -28.88
C TRP A 167 -0.63 14.89 -28.54
N PRO A 168 -1.86 14.78 -29.11
CA PRO A 168 -3.02 15.55 -28.67
C PRO A 168 -3.46 15.34 -27.20
N LEU A 169 -2.95 14.31 -26.51
CA LEU A 169 -3.33 13.96 -25.14
C LEU A 169 -2.34 14.44 -24.07
N ALA A 170 -1.32 15.24 -24.41
CA ALA A 170 -0.35 15.74 -23.44
C ALA A 170 -0.96 16.43 -22.18
N PRO A 171 -2.07 17.20 -22.28
CA PRO A 171 -2.76 17.70 -21.10
C PRO A 171 -3.32 16.60 -20.19
N LEU A 172 -3.76 15.47 -20.75
CA LEU A 172 -4.22 14.32 -19.97
C LEU A 172 -3.06 13.65 -19.22
N SER A 173 -1.85 13.63 -19.78
CA SER A 173 -0.66 13.11 -19.08
C SER A 173 -0.32 13.94 -17.83
N LEU A 174 -0.51 15.26 -17.89
CA LEU A 174 -0.34 16.13 -16.72
C LEU A 174 -1.41 15.86 -15.65
N LEU A 175 -2.69 15.74 -16.05
CA LEU A 175 -3.78 15.38 -15.14
C LEU A 175 -3.56 13.98 -14.51
N ASN A 176 -3.09 13.03 -15.29
CA ASN A 176 -2.69 11.70 -14.81
C ASN A 176 -1.53 11.81 -13.81
N GLY A 177 -0.53 12.64 -14.09
CA GLY A 177 0.56 12.90 -13.15
C GLY A 177 0.09 13.47 -11.82
N LEU A 178 -0.86 14.40 -11.83
CA LEU A 178 -1.49 14.93 -10.61
C LEU A 178 -2.29 13.85 -9.87
N TYR A 179 -3.02 13.00 -10.59
CA TYR A 179 -3.73 11.86 -10.02
C TYR A 179 -2.76 10.87 -9.34
N CYS A 180 -1.64 10.55 -10.00
CA CYS A 180 -0.63 9.63 -9.46
C CYS A 180 0.15 10.18 -8.25
N VAL A 181 -0.02 11.45 -7.85
CA VAL A 181 0.51 11.94 -6.56
C VAL A 181 -0.27 11.34 -5.38
N THR A 182 -1.51 10.90 -5.62
CA THR A 182 -2.28 10.14 -4.64
C THR A 182 -1.83 8.68 -4.60
N TYR A 183 -2.07 8.01 -3.47
CA TYR A 183 -1.71 6.61 -3.31
C TYR A 183 -2.56 5.71 -4.21
N ASP A 184 -1.92 4.73 -4.85
CA ASP A 184 -2.57 3.75 -5.71
C ASP A 184 -2.99 2.52 -4.91
N GLN A 185 -4.30 2.30 -4.76
CA GLN A 185 -4.85 1.20 -3.95
C GLN A 185 -4.53 -0.19 -4.53
N ASP A 186 -4.20 -0.30 -5.81
CA ASP A 186 -3.79 -1.58 -6.42
C ASP A 186 -2.49 -2.13 -5.80
N VAL A 187 -1.71 -1.27 -5.15
CA VAL A 187 -0.50 -1.66 -4.42
C VAL A 187 -0.82 -2.57 -3.22
N ASP A 188 -2.02 -2.44 -2.64
CA ASP A 188 -2.41 -3.16 -1.44
C ASP A 188 -2.57 -4.67 -1.68
N ALA A 189 -2.88 -5.10 -2.92
CA ALA A 189 -3.05 -6.52 -3.24
C ALA A 189 -1.77 -7.34 -2.97
N GLN A 190 -0.60 -6.79 -3.28
CA GLN A 190 0.68 -7.47 -3.04
C GLN A 190 1.19 -7.33 -1.60
N LEU A 191 0.64 -6.40 -0.83
CA LEU A 191 1.06 -6.16 0.55
C LEU A 191 0.78 -7.41 1.40
N ALA A 192 -0.40 -8.01 1.26
CA ALA A 192 -0.80 -9.20 2.01
C ALA A 192 0.01 -10.45 1.65
N GLU A 193 0.36 -10.62 0.37
CA GLU A 193 1.06 -11.81 -0.11
C GLU A 193 2.57 -11.76 0.16
N VAL A 194 3.20 -10.61 -0.11
CA VAL A 194 4.68 -10.51 -0.13
C VAL A 194 5.24 -9.91 1.15
N VAL A 195 4.53 -8.94 1.75
CA VAL A 195 5.07 -8.10 2.84
C VAL A 195 4.59 -8.58 4.20
N TYR A 196 3.31 -8.92 4.33
CA TYR A 196 2.73 -9.32 5.62
C TYR A 196 3.32 -10.57 6.25
N PRO A 197 3.75 -11.61 5.52
CA PRO A 197 4.50 -12.71 6.12
C PRO A 197 5.79 -12.23 6.81
N LYS A 198 6.51 -11.28 6.19
CA LYS A 198 7.77 -10.72 6.73
C LYS A 198 7.52 -9.82 7.93
N LEU A 199 6.59 -8.86 7.80
CA LEU A 199 6.20 -7.99 8.90
C LEU A 199 5.61 -8.78 10.06
N GLY A 200 4.77 -9.77 9.78
CA GLY A 200 4.20 -10.67 10.77
C GLY A 200 5.28 -11.38 11.57
N ALA A 201 6.30 -11.91 10.89
CA ALA A 201 7.44 -12.55 11.55
C ALA A 201 8.30 -11.57 12.37
N TYR A 202 8.50 -10.35 11.88
CA TYR A 202 9.18 -9.28 12.60
C TYR A 202 8.44 -8.90 13.89
N ILE A 203 7.15 -8.55 13.79
CA ILE A 203 6.29 -8.18 14.93
C ILE A 203 6.17 -9.33 15.93
N ALA A 204 6.00 -10.58 15.46
CA ALA A 204 6.01 -11.76 16.31
C ALA A 204 7.31 -11.91 17.11
N GLY A 205 8.45 -11.61 16.49
CA GLY A 205 9.75 -11.59 17.16
C GLY A 205 9.83 -10.53 18.26
N GLU A 206 9.36 -9.31 18.00
CA GLU A 206 9.29 -8.23 18.99
C GLU A 206 8.39 -8.59 20.19
N ILE A 207 7.22 -9.19 19.92
CA ILE A 207 6.30 -9.69 20.96
C ILE A 207 7.00 -10.74 21.83
N ILE A 208 7.67 -11.72 21.21
CA ILE A 208 8.39 -12.79 21.93
C ILE A 208 9.52 -12.23 22.79
N ALA A 209 10.32 -11.31 22.24
CA ALA A 209 11.40 -10.66 22.97
C ALA A 209 10.86 -10.00 24.25
N LYS A 210 9.77 -9.23 24.11
CA LYS A 210 9.11 -8.56 25.22
C LYS A 210 8.53 -9.52 26.25
N VAL A 211 7.88 -10.60 25.82
CA VAL A 211 7.31 -11.63 26.71
C VAL A 211 8.40 -12.38 27.49
N ASN A 212 9.53 -12.64 26.85
CA ASN A 212 10.67 -13.33 27.48
C ASN A 212 11.55 -12.39 28.31
N GLY A 213 11.32 -11.07 28.27
CA GLY A 213 12.13 -10.09 28.97
C GLY A 213 13.53 -9.92 28.37
N VAL A 214 13.70 -10.27 27.10
CA VAL A 214 14.94 -10.13 26.34
C VAL A 214 14.91 -8.80 25.58
N ALA A 215 16.08 -8.18 25.39
CA ALA A 215 16.18 -6.99 24.57
C ALA A 215 15.59 -7.24 23.16
N ALA A 216 14.81 -6.28 22.68
CA ALA A 216 14.28 -6.30 21.32
C ALA A 216 15.41 -6.40 20.29
N PRO A 217 15.22 -7.12 19.18
CA PRO A 217 16.18 -7.10 18.10
C PRO A 217 16.30 -5.67 17.58
N THR A 218 17.51 -5.13 17.52
CA THR A 218 17.71 -3.86 16.84
C THR A 218 17.37 -4.07 15.36
N LYS A 219 16.38 -3.32 14.86
CA LYS A 219 16.05 -3.29 13.42
C LYS A 219 17.35 -3.16 12.65
N THR A 220 17.67 -4.17 11.84
CA THR A 220 18.84 -4.08 10.96
C THR A 220 18.44 -3.14 9.83
N VAL A 221 18.77 -1.86 10.00
CA VAL A 221 18.63 -0.90 8.92
C VAL A 221 19.64 -1.31 7.87
N THR A 222 19.19 -2.03 6.84
CA THR A 222 20.03 -2.21 5.66
C THR A 222 20.32 -0.80 5.16
N PRO A 223 21.59 -0.35 5.13
CA PRO A 223 21.88 0.97 4.61
C PRO A 223 21.29 1.04 3.21
N ALA A 224 20.35 1.97 3.02
CA ALA A 224 19.66 2.13 1.75
C ALA A 224 20.73 2.14 0.67
N LYS A 225 20.69 1.17 -0.26
CA LYS A 225 21.62 1.12 -1.38
C LYS A 225 21.65 2.53 -1.97
N PRO A 226 22.80 3.24 -1.94
CA PRO A 226 22.84 4.63 -2.36
C PRO A 226 22.17 4.74 -3.71
N ALA A 227 21.20 5.65 -3.83
CA ALA A 227 20.59 5.94 -5.12
C ALA A 227 21.74 6.11 -6.12
N PRO A 228 21.71 5.42 -7.29
CA PRO A 228 22.78 5.54 -8.27
C PRO A 228 23.09 7.02 -8.44
N ALA A 229 24.34 7.41 -8.17
CA ALA A 229 24.73 8.82 -8.21
C ALA A 229 24.24 9.38 -9.55
N ALA A 230 23.40 10.42 -9.48
CA ALA A 230 22.84 11.02 -10.67
C ALA A 230 24.00 11.33 -11.62
N LYS A 231 23.96 10.76 -12.82
CA LYS A 231 24.99 11.03 -13.84
C LYS A 231 25.07 12.56 -13.96
N PRO A 232 26.27 13.17 -13.88
CA PRO A 232 26.41 14.62 -13.95
C PRO A 232 25.61 15.14 -15.15
N ALA A 233 24.74 16.12 -14.90
CA ALA A 233 24.00 16.76 -15.96
C ALA A 233 25.00 17.23 -17.03
N PRO A 234 24.73 17.00 -18.33
CA PRO A 234 25.57 17.54 -19.39
C PRO A 234 25.76 19.04 -19.17
N ALA A 235 26.99 19.53 -19.33
CA ALA A 235 27.27 20.95 -19.21
C ALA A 235 26.26 21.74 -20.08
N PRO A 236 25.65 22.81 -19.56
CA PRO A 236 24.67 23.59 -20.31
C PRO A 236 25.27 24.01 -21.65
N ARG A 237 24.55 23.71 -22.74
CA ARG A 237 24.92 24.19 -24.07
C ARG A 237 25.00 25.72 -24.02
N PRO A 238 26.03 26.37 -24.59
CA PRO A 238 26.13 27.82 -24.64
C PRO A 238 24.83 28.43 -25.16
N ALA A 239 24.33 29.45 -24.45
CA ALA A 239 23.13 30.16 -24.85
C ALA A 239 23.32 30.72 -26.28
N PRO A 240 22.34 30.57 -27.18
CA PRO A 240 22.35 31.24 -28.47
C PRO A 240 22.46 32.76 -28.26
N GLU A 241 23.33 33.43 -29.01
CA GLU A 241 23.44 34.89 -29.01
C GLU A 241 22.07 35.53 -29.23
N ALA A 242 21.72 36.47 -28.35
CA ALA A 242 20.44 37.15 -28.38
C ALA A 242 20.29 37.92 -29.70
N LYS A 243 19.25 37.56 -30.47
CA LYS A 243 18.83 38.32 -31.65
C LYS A 243 18.35 39.72 -31.20
N PRO A 244 18.69 40.81 -31.90
CA PRO A 244 18.28 42.16 -31.53
C PRO A 244 16.76 42.30 -31.39
N ALA A 245 16.32 43.00 -30.35
CA ALA A 245 14.92 43.23 -30.04
C ALA A 245 14.22 44.05 -31.15
N PRO A 246 12.99 43.67 -31.58
CA PRO A 246 12.16 44.51 -32.44
C PRO A 246 11.69 45.77 -31.71
N ALA A 247 11.52 46.85 -32.47
CA ALA A 247 11.05 48.14 -32.01
C ALA A 247 9.62 48.07 -31.41
N PRO A 248 9.30 48.89 -30.40
CA PRO A 248 8.01 48.88 -29.73
C PRO A 248 6.87 49.37 -30.65
N GLU A 249 5.81 48.58 -30.76
CA GLU A 249 4.55 48.98 -31.40
C GLU A 249 3.72 49.93 -30.51
N PRO A 250 2.84 50.77 -31.12
CA PRO A 250 2.01 51.74 -30.42
C PRO A 250 0.96 51.08 -29.51
N LYS A 251 0.70 51.70 -28.36
CA LYS A 251 -0.34 51.29 -27.41
C LYS A 251 -1.71 51.76 -27.91
N ASP A 252 -2.59 50.81 -28.20
CA ASP A 252 -4.02 51.08 -28.39
C ASP A 252 -4.75 51.19 -27.04
N ASP A 253 -5.64 52.17 -26.97
CA ASP A 253 -6.43 52.56 -25.82
C ASP A 253 -7.41 51.47 -25.36
N LYS A 254 -7.46 51.29 -24.05
CA LYS A 254 -8.30 50.33 -23.33
C LYS A 254 -9.72 50.88 -23.14
N PRO A 255 -10.79 50.21 -23.62
CA PRO A 255 -12.16 50.58 -23.26
C PRO A 255 -12.51 50.20 -21.81
N ALA A 256 -13.34 51.01 -21.19
CA ALA A 256 -13.83 50.88 -19.82
C ALA A 256 -14.63 49.57 -19.59
N PRO A 257 -14.56 48.95 -18.39
CA PRO A 257 -15.31 47.74 -18.09
C PRO A 257 -16.81 48.02 -17.89
N ALA A 258 -17.62 47.23 -18.57
CA ALA A 258 -19.08 47.19 -18.44
C ALA A 258 -19.56 46.59 -17.12
N ALA A 259 -20.80 46.93 -16.77
CA ALA A 259 -21.46 46.74 -15.50
C ALA A 259 -21.51 45.28 -14.98
N LYS A 260 -21.51 45.20 -13.65
CA LYS A 260 -21.64 44.01 -12.80
C LYS A 260 -23.03 43.35 -13.00
N PRO A 261 -23.12 42.05 -13.34
CA PRO A 261 -24.41 41.34 -13.41
C PRO A 261 -25.06 41.20 -12.03
N GLU A 262 -26.37 41.44 -11.97
CA GLU A 262 -27.22 41.19 -10.81
C GLU A 262 -27.24 39.71 -10.42
N ALA A 263 -27.26 39.47 -9.12
CA ALA A 263 -27.26 38.14 -8.53
C ALA A 263 -28.57 37.40 -8.84
N LYS A 264 -28.44 36.21 -9.44
CA LYS A 264 -29.54 35.27 -9.67
C LYS A 264 -30.02 34.71 -8.32
N PRO A 265 -31.34 34.57 -8.08
CA PRO A 265 -31.87 34.00 -6.85
C PRO A 265 -31.38 32.57 -6.63
N ALA A 266 -31.05 32.24 -5.38
CA ALA A 266 -30.67 30.91 -4.96
C ALA A 266 -31.82 29.90 -5.24
N PRO A 267 -31.51 28.69 -5.77
CA PRO A 267 -32.51 27.64 -5.92
C PRO A 267 -33.10 27.24 -4.56
N ALA A 268 -34.41 27.05 -4.53
CA ALA A 268 -35.10 26.53 -3.36
C ALA A 268 -34.52 25.16 -2.94
N ALA A 269 -34.40 24.96 -1.63
CA ALA A 269 -33.89 23.74 -1.05
C ALA A 269 -34.68 22.51 -1.55
N PRO A 270 -34.00 21.42 -1.95
CA PRO A 270 -34.67 20.20 -2.36
C PRO A 270 -35.47 19.65 -1.17
N VAL A 271 -36.77 19.47 -1.40
CA VAL A 271 -37.67 18.76 -0.47
C VAL A 271 -37.12 17.35 -0.29
N ALA A 272 -36.77 17.00 0.94
CA ALA A 272 -36.24 15.69 1.30
C ALA A 272 -37.22 14.59 0.83
N ALA A 273 -36.79 13.80 -0.15
CA ALA A 273 -37.50 12.60 -0.55
C ALA A 273 -37.52 11.62 0.64
N LYS A 274 -38.70 11.07 0.94
CA LYS A 274 -38.83 9.99 1.92
C LYS A 274 -37.89 8.84 1.54
N PRO A 275 -37.14 8.26 2.49
CA PRO A 275 -36.31 7.09 2.24
C PRO A 275 -37.19 5.96 1.69
N VAL A 276 -36.97 5.59 0.43
CA VAL A 276 -37.49 4.34 -0.11
C VAL A 276 -36.70 3.24 0.58
N ALA A 277 -37.39 2.33 1.27
CA ALA A 277 -36.75 1.17 1.87
C ALA A 277 -35.98 0.41 0.77
N PRO A 278 -34.69 0.09 0.98
CA PRO A 278 -33.93 -0.65 -0.01
C PRO A 278 -34.63 -1.99 -0.27
N ALA A 279 -34.73 -2.36 -1.56
CA ALA A 279 -35.27 -3.65 -1.95
C ALA A 279 -34.50 -4.77 -1.22
N PRO A 280 -35.19 -5.85 -0.78
CA PRO A 280 -34.53 -6.97 -0.12
C PRO A 280 -33.39 -7.48 -1.00
N ARG A 281 -32.18 -7.60 -0.42
CA ARG A 281 -31.05 -8.17 -1.14
C ARG A 281 -31.37 -9.63 -1.48
N PRO A 282 -31.02 -10.11 -2.68
CA PRO A 282 -31.12 -11.53 -2.99
C PRO A 282 -30.25 -12.31 -2.00
N ALA A 283 -30.76 -13.44 -1.51
CA ALA A 283 -30.03 -14.32 -0.61
C ALA A 283 -28.69 -14.73 -1.27
N PRO A 284 -27.56 -14.66 -0.56
CA PRO A 284 -26.28 -15.07 -1.11
C PRO A 284 -26.31 -16.56 -1.48
N THR A 285 -25.90 -16.86 -2.70
CA THR A 285 -25.68 -18.22 -3.18
C THR A 285 -24.43 -18.81 -2.54
N GLU A 286 -24.32 -20.13 -2.46
CA GLU A 286 -23.12 -20.83 -1.94
C GLU A 286 -21.82 -20.44 -2.67
N ASP A 287 -21.93 -19.85 -3.85
CA ASP A 287 -20.82 -19.34 -4.66
C ASP A 287 -20.39 -17.90 -4.33
N SER A 288 -21.00 -17.25 -3.34
CA SER A 288 -20.60 -15.89 -2.98
C SER A 288 -19.13 -15.86 -2.51
N PRO A 289 -18.39 -14.76 -2.78
CA PRO A 289 -17.02 -14.59 -2.30
C PRO A 289 -16.88 -14.77 -0.79
N GLU A 290 -17.91 -14.38 -0.04
CA GLU A 290 -17.98 -14.50 1.42
C GLU A 290 -18.12 -15.97 1.86
N ALA A 291 -18.97 -16.76 1.19
CA ALA A 291 -19.12 -18.19 1.47
C ALA A 291 -17.82 -18.98 1.17
N ARG A 292 -17.09 -18.60 0.10
CA ARG A 292 -15.78 -19.18 -0.24
C ARG A 292 -14.74 -18.90 0.84
N ARG A 293 -14.68 -17.67 1.35
CA ARG A 293 -13.75 -17.27 2.42
C ARG A 293 -14.02 -18.03 3.72
N LEU A 294 -15.30 -18.20 4.09
CA LEU A 294 -15.68 -18.99 5.26
C LEU A 294 -15.28 -20.47 5.13
N LYS A 295 -15.40 -21.04 3.92
CA LYS A 295 -15.00 -22.42 3.64
C LYS A 295 -13.48 -22.60 3.76
N GLU A 296 -12.69 -21.67 3.20
CA GLU A 296 -11.23 -21.68 3.36
C GLU A 296 -10.84 -21.60 4.84
N MET A 297 -11.48 -20.71 5.63
CA MET A 297 -11.21 -20.61 7.06
C MET A 297 -11.50 -21.91 7.82
N LEU A 298 -12.54 -22.67 7.44
CA LEU A 298 -12.84 -23.98 8.00
C LEU A 298 -11.76 -25.01 7.60
N GLU A 299 -11.35 -25.04 6.33
CA GLU A 299 -10.33 -25.96 5.81
C GLU A 299 -8.95 -25.73 6.44
N PHE A 300 -8.59 -24.48 6.74
CA PHE A 300 -7.35 -24.13 7.45
C PHE A 300 -7.45 -24.25 8.99
N GLY A 301 -8.58 -24.70 9.53
CA GLY A 301 -8.77 -24.86 10.97
C GLY A 301 -8.79 -23.54 11.75
N LEU A 302 -9.07 -22.42 11.07
CA LEU A 302 -9.18 -21.09 11.68
C LEU A 302 -10.52 -20.90 12.41
N ILE A 303 -11.57 -21.59 11.97
CA ILE A 303 -12.88 -21.65 12.62
C ILE A 303 -13.34 -23.10 12.75
N ASP A 304 -14.14 -23.38 13.77
CA ASP A 304 -14.80 -24.69 13.90
C ASP A 304 -16.06 -24.78 13.02
N ARG A 305 -16.52 -26.01 12.77
CA ARG A 305 -17.69 -26.28 11.94
C ARG A 305 -18.98 -25.62 12.45
N PRO A 306 -19.27 -25.60 13.77
CA PRO A 306 -20.41 -24.85 14.31
C PRO A 306 -20.36 -23.34 13.98
N THR A 307 -19.18 -22.71 14.10
CA THR A 307 -18.99 -21.29 13.79
C THR A 307 -19.18 -21.01 12.31
N TYR A 308 -18.65 -21.87 11.44
CA TYR A 308 -18.87 -21.81 9.99
C TYR A 308 -20.37 -21.84 9.64
N GLU A 309 -21.13 -22.80 10.17
CA GLU A 309 -22.56 -22.92 9.88
C GLU A 309 -23.38 -21.74 10.40
N ALA A 310 -23.01 -21.18 11.55
CA ALA A 310 -23.67 -20.00 12.10
C ALA A 310 -23.45 -18.76 11.23
N GLN A 311 -22.22 -18.56 10.74
CA GLN A 311 -21.89 -17.44 9.86
C GLN A 311 -22.52 -17.60 8.48
N LEU A 312 -22.57 -18.81 7.94
CA LEU A 312 -23.24 -19.10 6.67
C LEU A 312 -24.76 -18.82 6.75
N ARG A 313 -25.41 -19.17 7.87
CA ARG A 313 -26.83 -18.82 8.11
C ARG A 313 -27.05 -17.32 8.28
N ALA A 314 -26.10 -16.60 8.88
CA ALA A 314 -26.20 -15.15 9.03
C ALA A 314 -26.12 -14.44 7.67
N LEU A 315 -25.31 -14.96 6.74
CA LEU A 315 -25.26 -14.45 5.36
C LEU A 315 -26.58 -14.65 4.61
N SER A 316 -27.29 -15.76 4.86
CA SER A 316 -28.56 -16.07 4.18
C SER A 316 -29.78 -15.23 4.59
N LYS A 317 -29.64 -14.35 5.59
CA LYS A 317 -30.72 -13.49 6.13
C LYS A 317 -30.58 -12.05 5.66
#